data_AF-A0A0L7MB36-F1
#
_entry.id   AF-A0A0L7MB36-F1
#
_cell.length_a   1.000
_cell.length_b   1.000
_cell.length_c   1.000
_cell.angle_alpha   90.00
_cell.angle_beta   90.00
_cell.angle_gamma   90.00
#
_symmetry.space_group_name_H-M   'P 1'
#
loop_
_entity.id
_entity.type
_entity.pdbx_description
1 polymer ?
#
loop_
_entity_poly.entity_id
_entity_poly.type
_entity_poly.pdbx_seq_one_letter_code
_entity_poly.pdbx_strand_id
1 'polypeptide(L)'
;MKKVLVGAAIATLLAGCMTLSAGPVEVAKLGQIVPGPREVTIVNETPYTSEMAVALDKANVQLKPAPSVGSVATTQNATTTTQRIYSTKYGIDLRIVPTRQFCAFTDHYIVNAKLTVIDLETNKPVAVLTQRGADGPCTSVEPVFDSLGKAVGDLWSK
;
A
#
# COMPACT_ATOMS: atom_id res chain seq x y z
N MET A 1 25.38 -53.92 10.41
CA MET A 1 24.64 -52.74 10.91
C MET A 1 25.10 -51.45 10.19
N LYS A 2 24.88 -51.34 8.87
CA LYS A 2 25.40 -50.22 8.03
C LYS A 2 24.32 -49.51 7.20
N LYS A 3 23.05 -49.93 7.30
CA LYS A 3 21.97 -49.47 6.42
C LYS A 3 21.03 -48.43 7.04
N VAL A 4 21.21 -48.07 8.31
CA VAL A 4 20.28 -47.19 9.06
C VAL A 4 20.70 -45.71 9.01
N LEU A 5 21.94 -45.41 8.61
CA LEU A 5 22.48 -44.03 8.63
C LEU A 5 22.11 -43.16 7.43
N VAL A 6 21.56 -43.74 6.36
CA VAL A 6 21.22 -42.97 5.13
C VAL A 6 19.84 -42.32 5.22
N GLY A 7 18.93 -42.82 6.07
CA GLY A 7 17.58 -42.28 6.22
C GLY A 7 17.51 -40.95 7.00
N ALA A 8 18.45 -40.72 7.93
CA ALA A 8 18.43 -39.53 8.79
C ALA A 8 18.91 -38.25 8.07
N ALA A 9 19.72 -38.37 7.01
CA ALA A 9 20.24 -37.23 6.26
C ALA A 9 19.20 -36.61 5.30
N ILE A 10 18.23 -37.41 4.84
CA ILE A 10 17.18 -36.95 3.91
C ILE A 10 16.08 -36.17 4.66
N ALA A 11 15.81 -36.50 5.93
CA ALA A 11 14.80 -35.81 6.74
C ALA A 11 15.20 -34.36 7.09
N THR A 12 16.50 -34.07 7.22
CA THR A 12 16.99 -32.70 7.53
C THR A 12 17.00 -31.76 6.32
N LEU A 13 16.96 -32.29 5.09
CA LEU A 13 16.90 -31.46 3.87
C LEU A 13 15.51 -30.86 3.61
N LEU A 14 14.45 -31.39 4.23
CA LEU A 14 13.07 -30.88 4.12
C LEU A 14 12.72 -29.79 5.16
N ALA A 15 13.55 -29.59 6.18
CA ALA A 15 13.33 -28.57 7.21
C ALA A 15 13.84 -27.17 6.80
N GLY A 16 14.51 -27.06 5.65
CA GLY A 16 15.08 -25.82 5.12
C GLY A 16 14.16 -25.05 4.17
N CYS A 17 12.85 -25.30 4.18
CA CYS A 17 11.90 -24.47 3.43
C CYS A 17 11.85 -23.10 4.12
N MET A 18 12.81 -22.23 3.78
CA MET A 18 12.79 -20.82 4.15
C MET A 18 11.55 -20.21 3.51
N THR A 19 10.46 -20.17 4.27
CA THR A 19 9.27 -19.42 3.90
C THR A 19 9.72 -17.99 3.67
N LEU A 20 9.72 -17.56 2.41
CA LEU A 20 9.77 -16.15 2.04
C LEU A 20 8.52 -15.55 2.70
N SER A 21 8.62 -15.02 3.92
CA SER A 21 7.45 -14.43 4.57
C SER A 21 7.27 -13.01 4.06
N ALA A 22 6.02 -12.58 3.93
CA ALA A 22 5.74 -11.14 3.82
C ALA A 22 6.35 -10.43 5.03
N GLY A 23 6.90 -9.24 4.81
CA GLY A 23 7.28 -8.37 5.91
C GLY A 23 6.03 -7.77 6.56
N PRO A 24 6.05 -7.45 7.87
CA PRO A 24 4.99 -6.66 8.49
C PRO A 24 4.90 -5.28 7.82
N VAL A 25 3.74 -4.63 7.91
CA VAL A 25 3.62 -3.23 7.49
C VAL A 25 4.34 -2.35 8.51
N GLU A 26 5.36 -1.64 8.05
CA GLU A 26 6.05 -0.63 8.83
C GLU A 26 5.35 0.72 8.65
N VAL A 27 4.98 1.38 9.75
CA VAL A 27 4.24 2.65 9.72
C VAL A 27 5.08 3.76 10.35
N ALA A 28 5.49 4.73 9.54
CA ALA A 28 6.10 5.97 10.00
C ALA A 28 5.05 7.09 10.04
N LYS A 29 4.62 7.48 11.25
CA LYS A 29 3.70 8.61 11.45
C LYS A 29 4.50 9.91 11.44
N LEU A 30 4.18 10.81 10.51
CA LEU A 30 4.87 12.10 10.30
C LEU A 30 4.01 13.29 10.75
N GLY A 31 2.70 13.09 10.84
CA GLY A 31 1.73 14.07 11.30
C GLY A 31 0.53 13.40 11.97
N GLN A 32 -0.48 14.19 12.31
CA GLN A 32 -1.73 13.69 12.85
C GLN A 32 -2.81 13.63 11.76
N ILE A 33 -3.54 12.51 11.73
CA ILE A 33 -4.81 12.46 11.00
C ILE A 33 -5.90 13.05 11.90
N VAL A 34 -6.66 13.97 11.33
CA VAL A 34 -7.78 14.64 12.00
C VAL A 34 -8.97 13.69 12.01
N PRO A 35 -9.66 13.50 13.16
CA PRO A 35 -10.88 12.71 13.22
C PRO A 35 -11.94 13.24 12.24
N GLY A 36 -12.61 12.34 11.52
CA GLY A 36 -13.60 12.71 10.51
C GLY A 36 -13.91 11.54 9.58
N PRO A 37 -14.56 11.82 8.43
CA PRO A 37 -14.78 10.82 7.38
C PRO A 37 -13.46 10.16 6.97
N ARG A 38 -13.47 8.84 6.87
CA ARG A 38 -12.33 8.04 6.39
C ARG A 38 -12.34 8.04 4.88
N GLU A 39 -11.91 9.16 4.30
CA GLU A 39 -11.97 9.38 2.86
C GLU A 39 -10.59 9.75 2.32
N VAL A 40 -10.23 9.12 1.21
CA VAL A 40 -8.94 9.33 0.54
C VAL A 40 -9.13 9.39 -0.97
N THR A 41 -8.17 9.98 -1.68
CA THR A 41 -8.04 9.84 -3.14
C THR A 41 -6.65 9.33 -3.49
N ILE A 42 -6.51 8.52 -4.53
CA ILE A 42 -5.18 8.19 -5.07
C ILE A 42 -4.72 9.39 -5.91
N VAL A 43 -3.47 9.84 -5.72
CA VAL A 43 -2.94 11.07 -6.35
C VAL A 43 -1.89 10.82 -7.42
N ASN A 44 -1.44 9.57 -7.58
CA ASN A 44 -0.49 9.17 -8.61
C ASN A 44 -1.12 8.15 -9.56
N GLU A 45 -0.60 8.09 -10.78
CA GLU A 45 -0.94 7.04 -11.72
C GLU A 45 -0.29 5.72 -11.27
N THR A 46 -1.09 4.66 -11.18
CA THR A 46 -0.63 3.32 -10.80
C THR A 46 -1.59 2.26 -11.35
N PRO A 47 -1.09 1.13 -11.88
CA PRO A 47 -1.95 0.05 -12.35
C PRO A 47 -2.69 -0.65 -11.20
N TYR A 48 -2.25 -0.46 -9.96
CA TYR A 48 -2.78 -1.12 -8.76
C TYR A 48 -3.95 -0.37 -8.09
N THR A 49 -4.58 0.54 -8.82
CA THR A 49 -5.64 1.41 -8.29
C THR A 49 -6.83 0.58 -7.81
N SER A 50 -7.23 -0.43 -8.58
CA SER A 50 -8.39 -1.27 -8.30
C SER A 50 -8.18 -2.15 -7.06
N GLU A 51 -7.00 -2.77 -6.94
CA GLU A 51 -6.62 -3.62 -5.82
C GLU A 51 -6.57 -2.82 -4.52
N MET A 52 -5.98 -1.62 -4.58
CA MET A 52 -5.95 -0.73 -3.43
C MET A 52 -7.36 -0.22 -3.07
N ALA A 53 -8.22 0.08 -4.05
CA ALA A 53 -9.60 0.49 -3.80
C ALA A 53 -10.37 -0.58 -3.01
N VAL A 54 -10.26 -1.84 -3.41
CA VAL A 54 -10.88 -2.98 -2.71
C VAL A 54 -10.34 -3.10 -1.28
N ALA A 55 -9.02 -2.99 -1.10
CA ALA A 55 -8.41 -3.09 0.23
C ALA A 55 -8.81 -1.94 1.17
N LEU A 56 -8.93 -0.72 0.65
CA LEU A 56 -9.41 0.45 1.41
C LEU A 56 -10.87 0.27 1.83
N ASP A 57 -11.72 -0.21 0.94
CA ASP A 57 -13.14 -0.47 1.23
C ASP A 57 -13.30 -1.51 2.36
N LYS A 58 -12.57 -2.63 2.30
CA LYS A 58 -12.51 -3.63 3.39
C LYS A 58 -12.09 -3.03 4.73
N ALA A 59 -11.28 -1.97 4.72
CA ALA A 59 -10.81 -1.25 5.90
C ALA A 59 -11.73 -0.09 6.33
N ASN A 60 -12.92 0.04 5.74
CA ASN A 60 -13.86 1.15 5.93
C ASN A 60 -13.23 2.53 5.62
N VAL A 61 -12.37 2.59 4.60
CA VAL A 61 -11.81 3.82 4.05
C VAL A 61 -12.38 4.01 2.65
N GLN A 62 -13.16 5.06 2.44
CA GLN A 62 -13.77 5.34 1.14
C GLN A 62 -12.74 5.98 0.20
N LEU A 63 -12.50 5.33 -0.93
CA LEU A 63 -11.79 5.95 -2.04
C LEU A 63 -12.76 6.86 -2.80
N LYS A 64 -12.53 8.18 -2.77
CA LYS A 64 -13.21 9.10 -3.67
C LYS A 64 -12.48 9.12 -5.01
N PRO A 65 -13.21 9.27 -6.13
CA PRO A 65 -12.57 9.55 -7.40
C PRO A 65 -11.68 10.79 -7.26
N ALA A 66 -10.50 10.72 -7.86
CA ALA A 66 -9.67 11.90 -8.02
C ALA A 66 -10.54 12.99 -8.63
N PRO A 67 -10.57 14.21 -8.05
CA PRO A 67 -11.28 15.29 -8.70
C PRO A 67 -10.67 15.42 -10.09
N SER A 68 -11.53 15.43 -11.11
CA SER A 68 -11.20 16.05 -12.40
C SER A 68 -10.48 17.34 -12.02
N VAL A 69 -9.22 17.48 -12.40
CA VAL A 69 -8.35 18.58 -11.94
C VAL A 69 -8.98 19.90 -12.38
N GLY A 70 -9.91 20.40 -11.57
CA GLY A 70 -10.59 21.65 -11.77
C GLY A 70 -9.69 22.70 -11.19
N SER A 71 -8.92 23.34 -12.04
CA SER A 71 -8.32 24.63 -11.71
C SER A 71 -9.43 25.67 -11.81
N VAL A 72 -9.90 26.20 -10.68
CA VAL A 72 -10.62 27.47 -10.71
C VAL A 72 -9.56 28.56 -10.81
N ALA A 73 -9.37 29.09 -12.02
CA ALA A 73 -8.59 30.31 -12.20
C ALA A 73 -9.43 31.47 -11.68
N THR A 74 -9.13 31.94 -10.47
CA THR A 74 -9.74 33.18 -9.97
C THR A 74 -8.81 34.31 -10.33
N THR A 75 -9.25 35.19 -11.24
CA THR A 75 -8.54 36.42 -11.57
C THR A 75 -8.99 37.52 -10.62
N GLN A 76 -8.14 37.87 -9.65
CA GLN A 76 -8.29 39.10 -8.88
C GLN A 76 -7.07 39.99 -9.18
N ASN A 77 -7.33 41.24 -9.60
CA ASN A 77 -6.29 42.26 -9.79
C ASN A 77 -5.06 41.77 -10.59
N ALA A 78 -5.29 41.25 -11.79
CA ALA A 78 -4.26 40.75 -12.73
C ALA A 78 -3.40 39.55 -12.23
N THR A 79 -3.76 38.93 -11.10
CA THR A 79 -3.09 37.73 -10.59
C THR A 79 -4.00 36.52 -10.76
N THR A 80 -3.58 35.55 -11.59
CA THR A 80 -4.26 34.27 -11.72
C THR A 80 -3.78 33.33 -10.62
N THR A 81 -4.68 32.98 -9.70
CA THR A 81 -4.40 31.93 -8.70
C THR A 81 -5.08 30.65 -9.13
N THR A 82 -4.29 29.59 -9.37
CA THR A 82 -4.78 28.24 -9.65
C THR A 82 -5.03 27.52 -8.33
N GLN A 83 -6.28 27.46 -7.87
CA GLN A 83 -6.65 26.60 -6.74
C GLN A 83 -7.01 25.21 -7.24
N ARG A 84 -6.37 24.18 -6.69
CA ARG A 84 -6.79 22.79 -6.88
C ARG A 84 -7.86 22.47 -5.85
N ILE A 85 -9.06 22.13 -6.32
CA ILE A 85 -10.14 21.71 -5.43
C ILE A 85 -10.05 20.19 -5.31
N TYR A 86 -9.73 19.71 -4.11
CA TYR A 86 -9.77 18.28 -3.80
C TYR A 86 -11.10 17.93 -3.14
N SER A 87 -11.69 16.80 -3.54
CA SER A 87 -12.95 16.27 -2.96
C SER A 87 -12.74 15.63 -1.58
N THR A 88 -11.49 15.45 -1.18
CA THR A 88 -11.08 14.83 0.08
C THR A 88 -9.91 15.60 0.68
N LYS A 89 -9.74 15.48 2.00
CA LYS A 89 -8.61 16.06 2.73
C LYS A 89 -7.31 15.29 2.52
N TYR A 90 -7.39 13.97 2.35
CA TYR A 90 -6.24 13.10 2.32
C TYR A 90 -6.05 12.45 0.95
N GLY A 91 -4.80 12.43 0.48
CA GLY A 91 -4.37 11.74 -0.71
C GLY A 91 -3.47 10.54 -0.39
N ILE A 92 -3.41 9.58 -1.30
CA ILE A 92 -2.51 8.43 -1.25
C ILE A 92 -1.61 8.43 -2.49
N ASP A 93 -0.30 8.51 -2.29
CA ASP A 93 0.71 8.17 -3.30
C ASP A 93 1.14 6.72 -3.08
N LEU A 94 0.74 5.82 -3.98
CA LEU A 94 1.03 4.39 -3.96
C LEU A 94 2.11 4.05 -4.99
N ARG A 95 3.27 3.61 -4.50
CA ARG A 95 4.39 3.14 -5.33
C ARG A 95 4.67 1.68 -5.06
N ILE A 96 4.56 0.87 -6.10
CA ILE A 96 4.88 -0.54 -6.08
C ILE A 96 6.10 -0.76 -6.96
N VAL A 97 7.18 -1.29 -6.37
CA VAL A 97 8.40 -1.63 -7.10
C VAL A 97 8.55 -3.15 -7.13
N PRO A 98 8.37 -3.79 -8.30
CA PRO A 98 8.61 -5.21 -8.44
C PRO A 98 10.04 -5.58 -8.08
N THR A 99 10.20 -6.70 -7.39
CA THR A 99 11.49 -7.35 -7.23
C THR A 99 11.73 -8.31 -8.39
N ARG A 100 12.91 -8.95 -8.43
CA ARG A 100 13.20 -10.00 -9.40
C ARG A 100 12.63 -11.38 -9.01
N GLN A 101 11.75 -11.42 -8.02
CA GLN A 101 11.18 -12.67 -7.48
C GLN A 101 9.70 -12.75 -7.83
N PHE A 102 9.28 -13.96 -8.20
CA PHE A 102 7.90 -14.30 -8.53
C PHE A 102 7.32 -15.22 -7.46
N CYS A 103 6.01 -15.16 -7.30
CA CYS A 103 5.26 -16.11 -6.51
C CYS A 103 5.17 -17.45 -7.25
N ALA A 104 5.45 -18.54 -6.53
CA ALA A 104 5.46 -19.88 -7.10
C ALA A 104 4.10 -20.23 -7.72
N PHE A 105 4.12 -20.74 -8.96
CA PHE A 105 2.93 -21.15 -9.73
C PHE A 105 1.95 -20.01 -10.09
N THR A 106 2.41 -18.76 -10.08
CA THR A 106 1.63 -17.58 -10.48
C THR A 106 2.49 -16.62 -11.31
N ASP A 107 1.86 -15.60 -11.89
CA ASP A 107 2.52 -14.47 -12.57
C ASP A 107 2.70 -13.24 -11.66
N HIS A 108 2.34 -13.35 -10.37
CA HIS A 108 2.48 -12.29 -9.38
C HIS A 108 3.93 -12.10 -8.94
N TYR A 109 4.30 -10.84 -8.72
CA TYR A 109 5.63 -10.45 -8.26
C TYR A 109 5.66 -10.30 -6.75
N ILE A 110 6.82 -10.61 -6.17
CA ILE A 110 7.17 -10.03 -4.87
C ILE A 110 7.55 -8.58 -5.10
N VAL A 111 6.96 -7.68 -4.35
CA VAL A 111 7.11 -6.23 -4.50
C VAL A 111 7.55 -5.58 -3.20
N ASN A 112 8.20 -4.43 -3.33
CA ASN A 112 8.35 -3.47 -2.24
C ASN A 112 7.31 -2.37 -2.46
N ALA A 113 6.29 -2.35 -1.60
CA ALA A 113 5.22 -1.38 -1.63
C ALA A 113 5.53 -0.21 -0.68
N LYS A 114 5.30 1.01 -1.16
CA LYS A 114 5.34 2.24 -0.37
C LYS A 114 4.06 3.04 -0.61
N LEU A 115 3.30 3.28 0.46
CA LEU A 115 2.08 4.07 0.45
C LEU A 115 2.31 5.30 1.32
N THR A 116 2.17 6.49 0.74
CA THR A 116 2.30 7.76 1.48
C THR A 116 0.94 8.42 1.59
N VAL A 117 0.49 8.68 2.81
CA VAL A 117 -0.73 9.47 3.08
C VAL A 117 -0.34 10.93 3.17
N ILE A 118 -1.00 11.78 2.39
CA ILE A 118 -0.68 13.20 2.21
C ILE A 118 -1.90 14.02 2.63
N ASP A 119 -1.70 15.04 3.46
CA ASP A 119 -2.70 16.09 3.67
C ASP A 119 -2.69 17.01 2.45
N LEU A 120 -3.81 17.07 1.72
CA LEU A 120 -3.93 17.78 0.44
C LEU A 120 -4.10 19.29 0.59
N GLU A 121 -4.48 19.77 1.77
CA GLU A 121 -4.58 21.20 2.07
C GLU A 121 -3.18 21.78 2.27
N THR A 122 -2.33 21.06 3.00
CA THR A 122 -0.96 21.48 3.34
C THR A 122 0.12 20.92 2.42
N ASN A 123 -0.24 19.95 1.58
CA ASN A 123 0.66 19.18 0.72
C ASN A 123 1.82 18.53 1.51
N LYS A 124 1.55 18.07 2.73
CA LYS A 124 2.54 17.43 3.61
C LYS A 124 2.21 15.96 3.85
N PRO A 125 3.20 15.06 3.87
CA PRO A 125 2.97 13.67 4.23
C PRO A 125 2.62 13.57 5.72
N VAL A 126 1.57 12.83 6.05
CA VAL A 126 1.14 12.56 7.42
C VAL A 126 1.50 11.15 7.88
N ALA A 127 1.64 10.21 6.93
CA ALA A 127 2.12 8.87 7.21
C ALA A 127 2.82 8.26 5.99
N VAL A 128 3.79 7.38 6.24
CA VAL A 128 4.41 6.52 5.23
C VAL A 128 4.30 5.08 5.71
N LEU A 129 3.77 4.22 4.84
CA LEU A 129 3.59 2.81 5.08
C LEU A 129 4.44 2.03 4.08
N THR A 130 5.23 1.10 4.57
CA THR A 130 6.09 0.26 3.72
C THR A 130 5.86 -1.21 4.03
N GLN A 131 5.84 -2.02 3.00
CA GLN A 131 5.71 -3.47 3.13
C GLN A 131 6.39 -4.18 1.97
N ARG A 132 7.01 -5.33 2.26
CA ARG A 132 7.40 -6.30 1.25
C ARG A 132 6.38 -7.43 1.24
N GLY A 133 5.81 -7.75 0.09
CA GLY A 133 4.81 -8.81 -0.06
C GLY A 133 4.55 -9.13 -1.53
N ALA A 134 3.48 -9.85 -1.83
CA ALA A 134 3.07 -10.10 -3.22
C ALA A 134 2.16 -8.98 -3.75
N ASP A 135 2.15 -8.74 -5.06
CA ASP A 135 1.17 -7.86 -5.73
C ASP A 135 -0.14 -8.59 -6.12
N GLY A 136 -0.34 -9.81 -5.65
CA GLY A 136 -1.55 -10.58 -5.87
C GLY A 136 -1.52 -11.90 -5.09
N PRO A 137 -2.54 -12.75 -5.26
CA PRO A 137 -2.63 -14.04 -4.57
C PRO A 137 -1.35 -14.87 -4.68
N CYS A 138 -0.80 -15.27 -3.54
CA CYS A 138 0.45 -16.00 -3.48
C CYS A 138 0.45 -16.96 -2.29
N THR A 139 0.92 -18.18 -2.50
CA THR A 139 0.85 -19.27 -1.51
C THR A 139 1.88 -19.11 -0.40
N SER A 140 3.01 -18.50 -0.70
CA SER A 140 4.14 -18.36 0.23
C SER A 140 4.21 -16.98 0.90
N VAL A 141 3.67 -15.95 0.26
CA VAL A 141 3.82 -14.54 0.66
C VAL A 141 2.46 -13.87 0.63
N GLU A 142 2.10 -13.17 1.69
CA GLU A 142 0.85 -12.41 1.76
C GLU A 142 0.84 -11.25 0.75
N PRO A 143 -0.30 -10.98 0.07
CA PRO A 143 -0.45 -9.81 -0.78
C PRO A 143 -0.39 -8.51 0.02
N VAL A 144 0.23 -7.46 -0.53
CA VAL A 144 0.45 -6.19 0.20
C VAL A 144 -0.82 -5.37 0.41
N PHE A 145 -1.84 -5.51 -0.44
CA PHE A 145 -2.95 -4.54 -0.49
C PHE A 145 -3.82 -4.59 0.75
N ASP A 146 -4.26 -5.78 1.19
CA ASP A 146 -5.16 -5.91 2.33
C ASP A 146 -4.50 -5.41 3.62
N SER A 147 -3.22 -5.72 3.83
CA SER A 147 -2.43 -5.25 4.96
C SER A 147 -2.18 -3.74 4.92
N LEU A 148 -1.88 -3.17 3.75
CA LEU A 148 -1.75 -1.72 3.59
C LEU A 148 -3.08 -0.99 3.79
N GLY A 149 -4.18 -1.50 3.23
CA GLY A 149 -5.52 -0.95 3.39
C GLY A 149 -5.94 -0.92 4.86
N LYS A 150 -5.75 -2.03 5.57
CA LYS A 150 -5.98 -2.11 7.01
C LYS A 150 -5.13 -1.07 7.76
N ALA A 151 -3.83 -1.01 7.48
CA ALA A 151 -2.93 -0.09 8.16
C ALA A 151 -3.29 1.39 7.89
N VAL A 152 -3.81 1.72 6.70
CA VAL A 152 -4.39 3.04 6.41
C VAL A 152 -5.63 3.28 7.28
N GLY A 153 -6.57 2.34 7.34
CA GLY A 153 -7.77 2.45 8.18
C GLY A 153 -7.44 2.65 9.67
N ASP A 154 -6.39 1.98 10.16
CA ASP A 154 -5.89 2.09 11.52
C ASP A 154 -5.31 3.47 11.85
N LEU A 155 -4.96 4.30 10.85
CA LEU A 155 -4.50 5.68 11.10
C LEU A 155 -5.62 6.59 11.65
N TRP A 156 -6.89 6.28 11.37
CA TRP A 156 -8.06 6.99 11.90
C TRP A 156 -8.54 6.45 13.25
N SER A 157 -8.06 5.27 13.63
CA SER A 157 -8.37 4.66 14.92
C SER A 157 -7.38 5.21 15.95
N LYS A 158 -7.85 6.13 16.80
CA LYS A 158 -7.18 6.51 18.05
C LYS A 158 -7.72 5.65 19.18
#